data_AF-A0A356S7F1-F1
#
_entry.id   AF-A0A356S7F1-F1
#
_cell.length_a   1.000
_cell.length_b   1.000
_cell.length_c   1.000
_cell.angle_alpha   90.00
_cell.angle_beta   90.00
_cell.angle_gamma   90.00
#
_symmetry.space_group_name_H-M   'P 1'
#
loop_
_entity.id
_entity.type
_entity.pdbx_description
1 polymer ?
#
loop_
_entity_poly.entity_id
_entity_poly.type
_entity_poly.pdbx_seq_one_letter_code
_entity_poly.pdbx_strand_id
1 'polypeptide(L)' 'MSVSGPQGLPLTKPPYSRITAIDMNSGEHEWIVPHGEGNRQQIIDMGILDPGPVGSTSRTGPVLTKTLLFMAQSDGG' A
#
# COMPACT_ATOMS: atom_id res chain seq x y z
N MET A 1 1.61 6.58 -11.08
CA MET A 1 0.33 6.37 -11.77
C MET A 1 0.16 4.87 -11.92
N SER A 2 -0.97 4.32 -11.48
CA SER A 2 -1.35 2.97 -11.88
C SER A 2 -2.09 3.06 -13.20
N VAL A 3 -1.94 2.07 -14.07
CA VAL A 3 -2.75 1.95 -15.28
C VAL A 3 -4.15 1.52 -14.84
N SER A 4 -5.17 2.28 -15.24
CA SER A 4 -6.56 1.96 -14.94
C SER A 4 -6.94 0.62 -15.57
N GLY A 5 -7.32 -0.34 -14.75
CA GLY A 5 -7.93 -1.60 -15.15
C GLY A 5 -9.45 -1.50 -15.24
N PRO A 6 -10.11 -2.65 -15.49
CA PRO A 6 -11.56 -2.74 -15.53
C PRO A 6 -12.21 -2.17 -14.25
N GLN A 7 -13.37 -1.52 -14.42
CA GLN A 7 -14.17 -0.99 -13.30
C GLN A 7 -13.42 0.03 -12.40
N GLY A 8 -12.33 0.63 -12.89
CA GLY A 8 -11.57 1.65 -12.17
C GLY A 8 -10.53 1.10 -11.18
N LEU A 9 -10.36 -0.22 -11.09
CA LEU A 9 -9.34 -0.84 -10.24
C LEU A 9 -7.96 -0.84 -10.93
N PRO A 10 -6.84 -0.76 -10.18
CA PRO A 10 -5.50 -0.97 -10.74
C PRO A 10 -5.36 -2.31 -11.48
N LEU A 11 -4.60 -2.33 -12.57
CA LEU A 11 -4.33 -3.55 -13.33
C LEU A 11 -3.51 -4.60 -12.53
N THR A 12 -2.70 -4.15 -11.58
CA THR A 12 -1.85 -5.01 -10.73
C THR A 12 -2.62 -5.51 -9.51
N LYS A 13 -2.20 -6.64 -8.91
CA LYS A 13 -2.75 -7.11 -7.63
C LYS A 13 -2.35 -6.19 -6.46
N PRO A 14 -3.22 -5.94 -5.46
CA PRO A 14 -2.84 -5.22 -4.24
C PRO A 14 -1.79 -5.99 -3.40
N PRO A 15 -1.10 -5.30 -2.46
CA PRO A 15 -1.27 -3.88 -2.12
C PRO A 15 -0.65 -2.93 -3.16
N TYR A 16 -1.36 -1.84 -3.46
CA TYR A 16 -0.97 -0.77 -4.38
C TYR A 16 0.04 0.20 -3.77
N SER A 17 0.12 0.21 -2.43
CA SER A 17 1.09 0.97 -1.64
C SER A 17 1.50 0.16 -0.43
N ARG A 18 2.80 0.07 -0.18
CA ARG A 18 3.38 -0.75 0.89
C ARG A 18 4.67 -0.17 1.42
N ILE A 19 5.02 -0.54 2.63
CA ILE A 19 6.34 -0.31 3.23
C ILE A 19 7.06 -1.66 3.26
N THR A 20 8.33 -1.67 2.86
CA THR A 20 9.17 -2.88 2.82
C THR A 20 10.48 -2.59 3.53
N ALA A 21 10.81 -3.40 4.54
CA ALA A 21 12.14 -3.42 5.12
C ALA A 21 13.01 -4.40 4.34
N ILE A 22 14.21 -3.95 3.97
CA ILE A 22 15.20 -4.73 3.24
C ILE A 22 16.49 -4.68 4.05
N ASP A 23 17.03 -5.85 4.39
CA ASP A 23 18.37 -5.93 4.96
C ASP A 23 19.38 -5.63 3.85
N MET A 24 20.18 -4.57 4.03
CA MET A 24 21.13 -4.15 3.00
C MET A 24 22.38 -5.04 2.90
N ASN A 25 22.63 -5.92 3.87
CA ASN A 25 23.76 -6.87 3.78
C ASN A 25 23.41 -8.06 2.90
N SER A 26 22.18 -8.59 3.01
CA SER A 26 21.72 -9.78 2.30
C SER A 26 20.89 -9.46 1.05
N GLY A 27 20.21 -8.31 1.04
CA GLY A 27 19.20 -7.97 0.03
C GLY A 27 17.82 -8.58 0.29
N GLU A 28 17.64 -9.31 1.39
CA GLU A 28 16.39 -9.98 1.72
C GLU A 28 15.35 -9.02 2.28
N HIS A 29 14.08 -9.30 2.00
CA HIS A 29 12.97 -8.55 2.60
C HIS A 29 12.69 -9.07 4.02
N GLU A 30 12.91 -8.23 5.03
CA GLU A 30 12.62 -8.60 6.42
C GLU A 30 11.11 -8.63 6.70
N TRP A 31 10.40 -7.63 6.18
CA TRP A 31 8.95 -7.56 6.26
C TRP A 31 8.35 -6.64 5.20
N ILE A 32 7.07 -6.87 4.91
CA ILE A 32 6.27 -6.10 3.99
C ILE A 32 4.90 -5.86 4.63
N VAL A 33 4.46 -4.60 4.68
CA VAL A 33 3.11 -4.24 5.16
C VAL A 33 2.43 -3.28 4.17
N PRO A 34 1.12 -3.43 3.90
CA PRO A 34 0.36 -2.41 3.18
C PRO A 34 0.42 -1.06 3.89
N HIS A 35 0.49 0.03 3.11
CA HIS A 35 0.50 1.40 3.66
C HIS A 35 -0.93 1.96 3.62
N GLY A 36 -1.71 1.59 4.65
CA GLY A 36 -3.12 1.93 4.81
C GLY A 36 -4.08 0.87 4.29
N GLU A 37 -5.37 1.04 4.58
CA GLU A 37 -6.45 0.21 4.06
C GLU A 37 -6.67 0.45 2.57
N GLY A 38 -6.49 1.69 2.09
CA GLY A 38 -6.87 2.12 0.74
C GLY A 38 -8.37 1.91 0.49
N ASN A 39 -8.78 1.78 -0.78
CA ASN A 39 -10.19 1.63 -1.16
C ASN A 39 -10.76 0.22 -0.93
N ARG A 40 -10.31 -0.49 0.11
CA ARG A 40 -10.68 -1.88 0.41
C ARG A 40 -12.20 -2.06 0.51
N GLN A 41 -12.89 -1.17 1.24
CA GLN A 41 -14.33 -1.29 1.41
C GLN A 41 -15.08 -1.14 0.09
N GLN A 42 -14.65 -0.21 -0.78
CA GLN A 42 -15.24 -0.04 -2.11
C GLN A 42 -15.09 -1.29 -2.98
N ILE A 43 -13.96 -2.01 -2.86
CA ILE A 43 -13.74 -3.29 -3.56
C ILE A 43 -14.71 -4.36 -3.05
N ILE A 44 -14.92 -4.45 -1.73
CA ILE A 44 -15.90 -5.38 -1.13
C ILE A 44 -17.31 -5.06 -1.61
N ASP A 45 -17.69 -3.78 -1.64
CA ASP A 45 -19.01 -3.32 -2.08
C ASP A 45 -19.29 -3.61 -3.56
N MET A 46 -18.25 -3.80 -4.38
CA MET A 46 -18.36 -4.28 -5.77
C MET A 46 -18.64 -5.79 -5.87
N GLY A 47 -18.74 -6.51 -4.75
CA GLY A 47 -18.95 -7.95 -4.69
C GLY A 47 -17.67 -8.78 -4.88
N ILE A 48 -16.49 -8.15 -4.78
CA ILE A 48 -15.20 -8.83 -4.85
C ILE A 48 -14.84 -9.34 -3.44
N LEU A 49 -14.25 -10.54 -3.36
CA LEU A 49 -13.76 -11.08 -2.09
C LEU A 49 -12.78 -10.11 -1.44
N ASP A 50 -12.94 -9.90 -0.13
CA ASP A 50 -12.10 -9.01 0.66
C ASP A 50 -10.59 -9.27 0.41
N PRO A 51 -9.87 -8.32 -0.20
CA PRO A 51 -8.45 -8.50 -0.52
C PRO A 51 -7.53 -8.23 0.69
N GLY A 52 -8.08 -7.82 1.83
CA GLY A 52 -7.34 -7.19 2.91
C GLY A 52 -6.94 -5.75 2.57
N PRO A 53 -6.07 -5.13 3.40
CA PRO A 53 -5.61 -3.76 3.17
C PRO A 53 -4.89 -3.64 1.82
N VAL A 54 -5.35 -2.72 0.96
CA VAL A 54 -4.81 -2.54 -0.39
C VAL A 54 -3.83 -1.38 -0.48
N GLY A 55 -3.69 -0.57 0.57
CA GLY A 55 -2.81 0.58 0.60
C GLY A 55 -3.36 1.78 -0.16
N SER A 56 -3.07 2.97 0.35
CA SER A 56 -3.51 4.23 -0.28
C SER A 56 -2.64 4.63 -1.46
N THR A 57 -3.27 5.21 -2.49
CA THR A 57 -2.55 5.83 -3.62
C THR A 57 -1.90 7.16 -3.26
N SER A 58 -2.14 7.67 -2.05
CA SER A 58 -1.53 8.90 -1.55
C SER A 58 -0.01 8.80 -1.53
N ARG A 59 0.63 9.85 -2.04
CA ARG A 59 2.10 9.97 -2.07
C ARG A 59 2.50 11.02 -1.06
N THR A 60 2.93 10.54 0.09
CA THR A 60 3.44 11.36 1.19
C THR A 60 4.95 11.20 1.30
N GLY A 61 5.62 12.23 1.80
CA GLY A 61 7.07 12.20 2.01
C GLY A 61 7.43 11.45 3.29
N PRO A 62 8.43 10.54 3.27
CA PRO A 62 8.95 9.95 4.49
C PRO A 62 9.79 10.98 5.28
N VAL A 63 9.78 10.86 6.60
CA VAL A 63 10.79 11.48 7.47
C VAL A 63 11.52 10.37 8.22
N LEU A 64 12.81 10.27 7.97
CA LEU A 64 13.68 9.28 8.59
C LEU A 64 14.50 9.91 9.70
N THR A 65 14.59 9.21 10.83
CA THR A 65 15.53 9.50 11.92
C THR A 65 16.46 8.29 12.10
N LYS A 66 17.40 8.36 13.05
CA LYS A 66 18.29 7.23 13.35
C LYS A 66 17.55 5.97 13.80
N THR A 67 16.37 6.10 14.42
CA THR A 67 15.67 4.98 15.08
C THR A 67 14.21 4.84 14.66
N LEU A 68 13.65 5.83 13.98
CA LEU A 68 12.23 5.88 13.61
C LEU A 68 12.07 6.31 12.16
N LEU A 69 11.10 5.69 11.49
CA LEU A 69 10.57 6.11 10.19
C LEU A 69 9.16 6.65 10.40
N PHE A 70 8.91 7.87 9.95
CA PHE A 70 7.58 8.46 9.91
C PHE A 70 7.07 8.48 8.47
N MET A 71 5.87 7.94 8.28
CA MET A 71 5.14 8.01 7.02
C MET A 71 3.85 8.78 7.28
N ALA A 72 3.67 9.92 6.62
CA ALA A 72 2.35 10.54 6.62
C ALA A 72 1.40 9.64 5.82
N GLN A 73 0.14 9.54 6.24
CA GLN A 73 -0.85 8.70 5.57
C GLN A 73 -2.12 9.50 5.33
N SER A 74 -2.66 9.39 4.12
CA SER A 74 -4.01 9.83 3.79
C SER A 74 -4.69 8.66 3.13
N ASP A 75 -5.55 7.96 3.88
CA ASP A 75 -5.97 6.61 3.49
C ASP A 75 -7.18 6.59 2.55
N GLY A 76 -8.04 7.61 2.62
CA GLY A 76 -9.25 7.67 1.81
C GLY A 76 -10.39 6.74 2.25
N GLY A 77 -10.09 5.73 3.08
CA GLY A 77 -11.07 4.83 3.69
C GLY A 77 -11.27 3.52 2.93
#